data_AF-A0A0L0T150-F1
#
_entry.id   AF-A0A0L0T150-F1
#
_cell.length_a   1.000
_cell.length_b   1.000
_cell.length_c   1.000
_cell.angle_alpha   90.00
_cell.angle_beta   90.00
_cell.angle_gamma   90.00
#
_symmetry.space_group_name_H-M   'P 1'
#
loop_
_entity.id
_entity.type
_entity.pdbx_description
1 polymer ?
#
loop_
_entity_poly.entity_id
_entity_poly.type
_entity_poly.pdbx_seq_one_letter_code
_entity_poly.pdbx_strand_id
1 'polypeptide(L)'
;MPRCVLHNDENLQDYYVCMFKCMGFHSGICGYHVCKINFDNELLLLVKADVSCHVIKVPLLLMMVRCDLCFLPTMGVHQGQFLPKLTVKLAGHWVNQEQPKQVIDHIWSWLQWVNVTKWGGAIYKVKL
;
A
#
# COMPACT_ATOMS: atom_id res chain seq x y z
N MET A 1 -6.00 -21.09 -3.53
CA MET A 1 -5.76 -19.67 -3.87
C MET A 1 -7.01 -18.88 -3.51
N PRO A 2 -6.90 -17.67 -2.95
CA PRO A 2 -8.05 -16.78 -2.80
C PRO A 2 -8.69 -16.60 -4.18
N ARG A 3 -10.00 -16.79 -4.29
CA ARG A 3 -10.72 -16.65 -5.56
C ARG A 3 -11.01 -15.17 -5.76
N CYS A 4 -10.44 -14.59 -6.80
CA CYS A 4 -10.71 -13.20 -7.17
C CYS A 4 -12.23 -12.99 -7.31
N VAL A 5 -12.75 -12.05 -6.51
CA VAL A 5 -14.19 -11.77 -6.37
C VAL A 5 -14.79 -11.34 -7.71
N LEU A 6 -13.98 -10.67 -8.56
CA LEU A 6 -14.37 -10.25 -9.90
C LEU A 6 -14.95 -11.40 -10.74
N HIS A 7 -14.46 -12.64 -10.61
CA HIS A 7 -14.99 -13.75 -11.42
C HIS A 7 -16.40 -14.18 -11.07
N ASN A 8 -16.89 -13.87 -9.87
CA ASN A 8 -18.15 -14.41 -9.35
C ASN A 8 -19.23 -13.34 -9.14
N ASP A 9 -18.92 -12.06 -9.38
CA ASP A 9 -19.85 -10.94 -9.19
C ASP A 9 -20.06 -10.21 -10.51
N GLU A 10 -21.19 -10.50 -11.18
CA GLU A 10 -21.55 -9.92 -12.47
C GLU A 10 -21.72 -8.39 -12.40
N ASN A 11 -22.27 -7.87 -11.30
CA ASN A 11 -22.42 -6.42 -11.14
C ASN A 11 -21.05 -5.73 -11.05
N LEU A 12 -20.09 -6.38 -10.36
CA LEU A 12 -18.72 -5.88 -10.27
C LEU A 12 -18.01 -5.96 -11.64
N GLN A 13 -18.23 -7.03 -12.40
CA GLN A 13 -17.70 -7.14 -13.76
C GLN A 13 -18.25 -6.03 -14.66
N ASP A 14 -19.57 -5.84 -14.68
CA ASP A 14 -20.23 -4.82 -15.49
C ASP A 14 -19.74 -3.42 -15.13
N TYR A 15 -19.55 -3.14 -13.83
CA TYR A 15 -18.96 -1.90 -13.38
C TYR A 15 -17.57 -1.66 -13.99
N TYR A 16 -16.64 -2.63 -13.85
CA TYR A 16 -15.29 -2.47 -14.39
C TYR A 16 -15.28 -2.42 -15.92
N VAL A 17 -16.10 -3.23 -16.60
CA VAL A 17 -16.25 -3.19 -18.06
C VAL A 17 -16.74 -1.82 -18.51
N CYS A 18 -17.73 -1.25 -17.84
CA CYS A 18 -18.22 0.10 -18.12
C CYS A 18 -17.11 1.15 -17.96
N MET A 19 -16.38 1.10 -16.84
CA MET A 19 -15.26 2.02 -16.57
C MET A 19 -14.16 1.94 -17.64
N PHE A 20 -13.76 0.73 -18.04
CA PHE A 20 -12.75 0.54 -19.09
C PHE A 20 -13.25 0.88 -20.50
N LYS A 21 -14.55 0.74 -20.79
CA LYS A 21 -15.13 1.24 -22.05
C LYS A 21 -15.06 2.77 -22.14
N CYS A 22 -15.29 3.46 -21.02
CA CYS A 22 -15.26 4.92 -20.96
C CYS A 22 -13.83 5.49 -21.00
N MET A 23 -12.90 4.89 -20.26
CA MET A 23 -11.55 5.45 -20.09
C MET A 23 -10.46 4.75 -20.92
N GLY A 24 -10.76 3.59 -21.50
CA GLY A 24 -9.79 2.72 -22.15
C GLY A 24 -8.74 2.18 -21.16
N PHE A 25 -7.68 1.58 -21.70
CA PHE A 25 -6.57 1.04 -20.90
C PHE A 25 -5.32 1.92 -20.92
N HIS A 26 -5.33 3.01 -21.69
CA HIS A 26 -4.13 3.79 -21.97
C HIS A 26 -3.46 4.31 -20.69
N SER A 27 -4.23 4.92 -19.78
CA SER A 27 -3.69 5.43 -18.51
C SER A 27 -3.09 4.32 -17.64
N GLY A 28 -3.79 3.18 -17.51
CA GLY A 28 -3.31 2.05 -16.72
C GLY A 28 -2.03 1.44 -17.29
N ILE A 29 -1.89 1.36 -18.62
CA ILE A 29 -0.71 0.81 -19.28
C ILE A 29 0.46 1.81 -19.24
N CYS A 30 0.20 3.10 -19.43
CA CYS A 30 1.24 4.14 -19.42
C CYS A 30 2.02 4.18 -18.10
N GLY A 31 1.41 3.79 -16.97
CA GLY A 31 2.13 3.62 -15.69
C GLY A 31 3.33 2.67 -15.80
N TYR A 32 3.25 1.61 -16.61
CA TYR A 32 4.36 0.68 -16.85
C TYR A 32 5.40 1.24 -17.83
N HIS A 33 4.98 2.07 -18.78
CA HIS A 33 5.90 2.65 -19.77
C HIS A 33 6.85 3.69 -19.15
N VAL A 34 6.44 4.33 -18.05
CA VAL A 34 7.26 5.35 -17.37
C VAL A 34 8.16 4.78 -16.28
N CYS A 35 8.22 3.46 -16.07
CA CYS A 35 9.02 2.85 -15.02
C CYS A 35 10.50 3.27 -15.06
N LYS A 36 11.10 3.32 -16.26
CA LYS A 36 12.49 3.78 -16.42
C LYS A 36 12.65 5.25 -16.04
N ILE A 37 11.73 6.10 -16.47
CA ILE A 37 11.75 7.54 -16.16
C ILE A 37 11.61 7.74 -14.65
N ASN A 38 10.69 7.02 -13.99
CA ASN A 38 10.52 7.07 -12.54
C ASN A 38 11.81 6.66 -11.81
N PHE A 39 12.43 5.55 -12.23
CA PHE A 39 13.70 5.10 -11.64
C PHE A 39 14.81 6.13 -11.81
N ASP A 40 15.01 6.65 -13.04
CA ASP A 40 16.06 7.62 -13.32
C ASP A 40 15.84 8.91 -12.51
N ASN A 41 14.58 9.36 -12.37
CA ASN A 41 14.23 10.53 -11.55
C ASN A 41 14.46 10.29 -10.05
N GLU A 42 14.01 9.16 -9.51
CA GLU A 42 14.19 8.81 -8.10
C GLU A 42 15.66 8.62 -7.74
N LEU A 43 16.44 7.98 -8.63
CA LEU A 43 17.88 7.80 -8.45
C LEU A 43 18.61 9.15 -8.37
N LEU A 44 18.26 10.10 -9.23
CA LEU A 44 18.84 11.45 -9.17
C LEU A 44 18.52 12.16 -7.87
N LEU A 45 17.31 11.98 -7.33
CA LEU A 45 16.95 12.49 -6.01
C LEU A 45 17.78 11.84 -4.92
N LEU A 46 17.99 10.52 -4.96
CA LEU A 46 18.79 9.81 -3.97
C LEU A 46 20.27 10.21 -4.01
N VAL A 47 20.86 10.37 -5.19
CA VAL A 47 22.27 10.77 -5.35
C VAL A 47 22.53 12.19 -4.84
N LYS A 48 21.56 13.11 -5.04
CA LYS A 48 21.70 14.52 -4.65
C LYS A 48 21.24 14.82 -3.24
N ALA A 49 20.37 13.99 -2.67
CA ALA A 49 19.84 14.21 -1.34
C ALA A 49 20.82 13.77 -0.26
N ASP A 50 20.80 14.49 0.86
CA ASP A 50 21.48 14.08 2.09
C ASP A 50 21.00 12.68 2.51
N VAL A 51 21.89 11.86 3.09
CA VAL A 51 21.57 10.49 3.53
C VAL A 51 20.38 10.46 4.50
N SER A 52 20.17 11.53 5.28
CA SER A 52 19.02 11.67 6.17
C SER A 52 17.67 11.83 5.45
N CYS A 53 17.68 12.15 4.16
CA CYS A 53 16.50 12.21 3.27
C CYS A 53 16.16 10.85 2.64
N HIS A 54 17.04 9.83 2.76
CA HIS A 54 16.77 8.47 2.29
C HIS A 54 15.83 7.70 3.22
N VAL A 55 15.45 8.29 4.35
CA VAL A 55 14.62 7.67 5.38
C VAL A 55 13.26 8.36 5.47
N ILE A 56 12.18 7.60 5.29
CA ILE A 56 10.82 8.10 5.47
C ILE A 56 10.45 8.00 6.96
N LYS A 57 10.40 9.15 7.64
CA LYS A 57 10.24 9.24 9.10
C LYS A 57 8.79 9.22 9.59
N VAL A 58 7.83 9.30 8.67
CA VAL A 58 6.40 9.22 8.99
C VAL A 58 6.00 7.77 9.27
N PRO A 59 5.04 7.52 10.19
CA PRO A 59 4.49 6.17 10.36
C PRO A 59 3.89 5.66 9.06
N LEU A 60 4.16 4.39 8.72
CA LEU A 60 3.65 3.74 7.52
C LEU A 60 3.02 2.40 7.87
N LEU A 61 1.94 2.06 7.16
CA LEU A 61 1.33 0.73 7.19
C LEU A 61 1.53 0.07 5.83
N LEU A 62 2.17 -1.09 5.82
CA LEU A 62 2.28 -1.94 4.64
C LEU A 62 1.44 -3.21 4.84
N MET A 63 0.47 -3.39 3.94
CA MET A 63 -0.32 -4.61 3.82
C MET A 63 0.39 -5.53 2.81
N MET A 64 1.19 -6.48 3.30
CA MET A 64 1.92 -7.42 2.46
C MET A 64 1.10 -8.65 2.14
N VAL A 65 1.29 -9.20 0.94
CA VAL A 65 0.58 -10.39 0.50
C VAL A 65 1.43 -11.63 0.71
N ARG A 66 0.86 -12.69 1.30
CA ARG A 66 1.63 -13.93 1.56
C ARG A 66 2.01 -14.70 0.31
N CYS A 67 1.09 -14.77 -0.66
CA CYS A 67 1.19 -15.64 -1.82
C CYS A 67 0.94 -14.88 -3.14
N ASP A 68 1.56 -13.71 -3.26
CA ASP A 68 1.51 -12.88 -4.47
C ASP A 68 2.77 -13.13 -5.31
N LEU A 69 2.56 -13.53 -6.56
CA LEU A 69 3.66 -13.80 -7.48
C LEU A 69 4.34 -12.51 -7.98
N CYS A 70 3.63 -11.38 -7.97
CA CYS A 70 4.16 -10.08 -8.37
C CYS A 70 4.93 -9.41 -7.23
N PHE A 71 4.46 -9.59 -5.99
CA PHE A 71 5.02 -8.95 -4.79
C PHE A 71 5.40 -9.98 -3.73
N LEU A 72 6.52 -10.67 -3.97
CA LEU A 72 7.03 -11.67 -3.05
C LEU A 72 7.40 -11.03 -1.69
N PRO A 73 7.19 -11.71 -0.56
CA PRO A 73 7.59 -11.21 0.77
C PRO A 73 9.08 -10.83 0.87
N THR A 74 9.93 -11.45 0.04
CA THR A 74 11.37 -11.16 -0.03
C THR A 74 11.67 -9.73 -0.50
N MET A 75 10.77 -9.09 -1.26
CA MET A 75 10.94 -7.70 -1.71
C MET A 75 10.89 -6.69 -0.56
N GLY A 76 10.31 -7.06 0.59
CA GLY A 76 10.18 -6.20 1.76
C GLY A 76 11.30 -6.30 2.80
N VAL A 77 12.23 -7.27 2.66
CA VAL A 77 13.13 -7.70 3.76
C VAL A 77 14.01 -6.58 4.32
N HIS A 78 14.41 -5.62 3.48
CA HIS A 78 15.31 -4.52 3.87
C HIS A 78 14.62 -3.16 4.01
N GLN A 79 13.29 -3.10 3.85
CA GLN A 79 12.57 -1.83 3.91
C GLN A 79 12.68 -1.14 5.29
N GLY A 80 12.86 -1.90 6.37
CA GLY A 80 13.02 -1.34 7.71
C GLY A 80 14.21 -0.39 7.88
N GLN A 81 15.23 -0.49 7.01
CA GLN A 81 16.38 0.43 7.02
C GLN A 81 15.98 1.84 6.55
N PHE A 82 15.01 1.93 5.64
CA PHE A 82 14.53 3.19 5.07
C PHE A 82 13.22 3.66 5.71
N LEU A 83 12.46 2.73 6.31
CA LEU A 83 11.13 2.95 6.88
C LEU A 83 11.13 2.55 8.38
N PRO A 84 11.77 3.32 9.27
CA PRO A 84 11.97 2.95 10.68
C PRO A 84 10.67 2.83 11.50
N LYS A 85 9.57 3.39 10.99
CA LYS A 85 8.24 3.32 11.62
C LYS A 85 7.24 2.50 10.79
N LEU A 86 7.74 1.54 10.03
CA LEU A 86 6.90 0.64 9.23
C LEU A 86 6.18 -0.37 10.13
N THR A 87 4.86 -0.42 10.00
CA THR A 87 4.02 -1.51 10.51
C THR A 87 3.67 -2.44 9.36
N VAL A 88 3.95 -3.73 9.50
CA VAL A 88 3.60 -4.74 8.49
C VAL A 88 2.39 -5.54 8.97
N LYS A 89 1.41 -5.71 8.08
CA LYS A 89 0.28 -6.62 8.24
C LYS A 89 0.21 -7.53 7.01
N LEU A 90 -0.27 -8.76 7.19
CA LEU A 90 -0.37 -9.75 6.12
C LEU A 90 -1.80 -9.82 5.57
N ALA A 91 -1.91 -9.95 4.25
CA ALA A 91 -3.12 -9.76 3.45
C ALA A 91 -3.12 -10.66 2.19
N GLY A 92 -4.20 -10.62 1.40
CA GLY A 92 -4.31 -11.19 0.03
C GLY A 92 -3.94 -10.19 -1.08
N HIS A 93 -3.83 -10.62 -2.34
CA HIS A 93 -3.47 -9.70 -3.47
C HIS A 93 -4.59 -8.69 -3.72
N TRP A 94 -5.83 -9.18 -3.78
CA TRP A 94 -7.03 -8.37 -3.84
C TRP A 94 -7.64 -8.19 -2.45
N VAL A 95 -6.83 -7.96 -1.40
CA VAL A 95 -7.30 -7.97 0.00
C VAL A 95 -8.49 -7.04 0.24
N ASN A 96 -8.53 -5.91 -0.46
CA ASN A 96 -9.62 -4.94 -0.35
C ASN A 96 -10.97 -5.52 -0.82
N GLN A 97 -10.95 -6.48 -1.74
CA GLN A 97 -12.14 -7.15 -2.27
C GLN A 97 -12.39 -8.50 -1.56
N GLU A 98 -11.33 -9.27 -1.31
CA GLU A 98 -11.42 -10.62 -0.72
C GLU A 98 -11.66 -10.60 0.79
N GLN A 99 -11.08 -9.62 1.49
CA GLN A 99 -11.10 -9.53 2.96
C GLN A 99 -11.33 -8.07 3.43
N PRO A 100 -12.35 -7.36 2.94
CA PRO A 100 -12.55 -5.93 3.21
C PRO A 100 -12.63 -5.60 4.70
N LYS A 101 -13.33 -6.44 5.49
CA LYS A 101 -13.44 -6.26 6.94
C LYS A 101 -12.07 -6.32 7.63
N GLN A 102 -11.24 -7.30 7.27
CA GLN A 102 -9.90 -7.43 7.84
C GLN A 102 -9.01 -6.22 7.49
N VAL A 103 -9.11 -5.71 6.25
CA VAL A 103 -8.39 -4.48 5.85
C VAL A 103 -8.83 -3.30 6.69
N ILE A 104 -10.13 -3.10 6.84
CA ILE A 104 -10.71 -2.03 7.66
C ILE A 104 -10.22 -2.14 9.11
N ASP A 105 -10.27 -3.34 9.70
CA ASP A 105 -9.82 -3.58 11.07
C ASP A 105 -8.32 -3.27 11.24
N HIS A 106 -7.49 -3.66 10.27
CA HIS A 106 -6.06 -3.36 10.29
C HIS A 106 -5.76 -1.88 10.17
N ILE A 107 -6.42 -1.17 9.24
CA ILE A 107 -6.28 0.28 9.06
C ILE A 107 -6.75 1.01 10.32
N TRP A 108 -7.93 0.64 10.83
CA TRP A 108 -8.52 1.28 12.01
C TRP A 108 -7.66 1.10 13.25
N SER A 109 -7.22 -0.14 13.50
CA SER A 109 -6.31 -0.45 14.62
C SER A 109 -4.99 0.31 14.50
N TRP A 110 -4.43 0.43 13.29
CA TRP A 110 -3.20 1.18 13.06
C TRP A 110 -3.39 2.68 13.27
N LEU A 111 -4.48 3.28 12.74
CA LEU A 111 -4.83 4.69 12.93
C LEU A 111 -4.97 5.05 14.40
N GLN A 112 -5.67 4.21 15.18
CA GLN A 112 -5.78 4.40 16.63
C GLN A 112 -4.44 4.37 17.35
N TRP A 113 -3.47 3.61 16.84
CA TRP A 113 -2.14 3.50 17.42
C TRP A 113 -1.25 4.70 17.05
N VAL A 114 -1.24 5.13 15.78
CA VAL A 114 -0.42 6.28 15.34
C VAL A 114 -0.94 7.63 15.82
N ASN A 115 -2.27 7.75 16.04
CA ASN A 115 -2.89 8.97 16.58
C ASN A 115 -2.87 9.05 18.11
N VAL A 116 -2.10 8.20 18.79
CA VAL A 116 -1.87 8.35 20.22
C VAL A 116 -0.99 9.58 20.47
N THR A 117 -1.59 10.65 20.96
CA THR A 117 -0.84 11.81 21.45
C THR A 117 -0.46 11.57 22.91
N LYS A 118 0.84 11.60 23.23
CA LYS A 118 1.30 11.60 24.61
C LYS A 118 1.47 13.04 25.09
N TRP A 119 0.76 13.42 26.15
CA TRP A 119 0.91 14.72 26.80
C TRP A 119 1.03 14.52 28.31
N GLY A 120 2.07 15.05 28.94
CA GLY A 120 2.29 14.91 30.39
C GLY A 120 2.39 13.47 30.93
N GLY A 121 2.78 12.48 30.10
CA GLY A 121 2.83 11.07 30.50
C GLY A 121 1.51 10.30 30.34
N ALA A 122 0.42 10.98 30.01
CA ALA A 122 -0.87 10.35 29.69
C ALA A 122 -1.00 10.09 28.19
N ILE A 123 -1.64 8.96 27.85
CA ILE A 123 -1.97 8.55 26.48
C ILE A 123 -3.38 9.04 26.15
N TYR A 124 -3.49 9.98 25.21
CA TYR A 124 -4.77 10.45 24.69
C TYR A 124 -5.02 9.76 23.34
N LYS A 125 -6.13 9.01 23.25
CA LYS A 125 -6.61 8.49 21.97
C LYS A 125 -7.49 9.57 21.33
N VAL A 126 -7.07 10.11 20.20
CA VAL A 126 -7.93 10.94 19.37
C VAL A 126 -9.05 10.04 18.80
N LYS A 127 -10.30 10.32 19.16
CA LYS A 127 -11.45 9.74 18.45
C LYS A 127 -11.46 10.35 17.04
N LEU A 128 -11.20 9.51 16.04
CA LEU A 128 -11.46 9.80 14.64
C LEU A 128 -12.96 9.71 14.37
#